data_AF-A0A197K7L7-F1
#
_entry.id   AF-A0A197K7L7-F1
#
_cell.length_a   1.000
_cell.length_b   1.000
_cell.length_c   1.000
_cell.angle_alpha   90.00
_cell.angle_beta   90.00
_cell.angle_gamma   90.00
#
_symmetry.space_group_name_H-M   'P 1'
#
loop_
_entity.id
_entity.type
_entity.pdbx_description
1 polymer ?
#
loop_
_entity_poly.entity_id
_entity_poly.type
_entity_poly.pdbx_seq_one_letter_code
_entity_poly.pdbx_strand_id
1 'polypeptide(L)' 'RKRRGNLPKSVTSVLKSWLVQNAIHPYPTEEEKMRLSEATQLSMNQISNWFINARRR' A
#
# COMPACT_ATOMS: atom_id res chain seq x y z
N ARG A 1 4.10 -11.97 20.76
CA ARG A 1 4.46 -11.36 19.45
C ARG A 1 3.36 -11.72 18.44
N LYS A 2 2.38 -10.84 18.19
CA LYS A 2 1.26 -11.12 17.26
C LYS A 2 1.85 -11.35 15.86
N ARG A 3 1.70 -12.55 15.28
CA ARG A 3 2.12 -12.81 13.90
C ARG A 3 1.33 -11.84 13.01
N ARG A 4 2.03 -11.06 12.18
CA ARG A 4 1.36 -10.19 11.19
C ARG A 4 0.72 -11.11 10.15
N GLY A 5 -0.60 -11.24 10.20
CA GLY A 5 -1.35 -11.89 9.14
C GLY A 5 -1.16 -11.12 7.83
N ASN A 6 -1.23 -11.83 6.70
CA ASN A 6 -1.26 -11.19 5.40
C ASN A 6 -2.42 -10.19 5.34
N LEU A 7 -2.22 -9.08 4.63
CA LEU A 7 -3.30 -8.12 4.38
C LEU A 7 -4.44 -8.82 3.60
N PRO A 8 -5.72 -8.46 3.88
CA PRO A 8 -6.85 -8.97 3.13
C PRO A 8 -6.70 -8.74 1.62
N LYS A 9 -7.26 -9.64 0.79
CA LYS A 9 -7.17 -9.53 -0.67
C LYS A 9 -7.73 -8.21 -1.18
N SER A 10 -8.87 -7.75 -0.64
CA SER A 10 -9.49 -6.46 -0.97
C SER A 10 -8.53 -5.29 -0.78
N VAL A 11 -7.86 -5.23 0.37
CA VAL A 11 -6.84 -4.21 0.69
C VAL A 11 -5.69 -4.27 -0.30
N THR A 12 -5.13 -5.47 -0.52
CA THR A 12 -4.01 -5.62 -1.46
C THR A 12 -4.38 -5.30 -2.91
N SER A 13 -5.66 -5.47 -3.29
CA SER A 13 -6.14 -5.13 -4.63
C SER A 13 -6.07 -3.63 -4.89
N VAL A 14 -6.50 -2.81 -3.91
CA VAL A 14 -6.43 -1.35 -4.01
C VAL A 14 -4.98 -0.88 -4.16
N LEU A 15 -4.08 -1.38 -3.29
CA LEU A 15 -2.67 -0.99 -3.31
C LEU A 15 -1.95 -1.43 -4.59
N LYS A 16 -2.25 -2.64 -5.09
CA LYS A 16 -1.72 -3.14 -6.37
C LYS A 16 -2.25 -2.34 -7.55
N SER A 17 -3.53 -1.96 -7.55
CA SER A 17 -4.11 -1.14 -8.62
C SER A 17 -3.37 0.19 -8.73
N TRP A 18 -3.13 0.87 -7.60
CA TRP A 18 -2.34 2.09 -7.59
C TRP A 18 -0.92 1.85 -8.11
N LEU A 19 -0.27 0.75 -7.69
CA LEU A 19 1.09 0.43 -8.13
C LEU A 19 1.20 0.21 -9.64
N VAL A 20 0.23 -0.50 -10.24
CA VAL A 20 0.19 -0.74 -11.69
C VAL A 20 -0.07 0.56 -12.45
N GLN A 21 -0.96 1.42 -11.96
CA GLN A 21 -1.23 2.73 -12.56
C GLN A 21 0.00 3.64 -12.50
N ASN A 22 0.84 3.50 -11.48
CA ASN A 22 2.05 4.29 -11.26
C ASN A 22 3.34 3.49 -11.55
N ALA A 23 3.30 2.51 -12.47
CA ALA A 23 4.43 1.62 -12.74
C ALA A 23 5.72 2.35 -13.16
N ILE A 24 5.60 3.52 -13.79
CA ILE A 24 6.74 4.36 -14.21
C ILE A 24 7.40 5.02 -12.99
N HIS A 25 6.61 5.46 -12.00
CA HIS A 25 7.10 6.12 -10.79
C HIS A 25 6.35 5.60 -9.54
N PRO A 26 6.71 4.41 -9.03
CA PRO A 26 5.99 3.72 -7.95
C PRO A 26 6.35 4.27 -6.55
N TYR A 27 6.25 5.59 -6.38
CA TYR A 27 6.52 6.31 -5.14
C TYR A 27 5.33 7.22 -4.83
N PRO A 28 4.37 6.76 -3.99
CA PRO A 28 3.22 7.57 -3.66
C PRO A 28 3.66 8.79 -2.85
N THR A 29 3.09 9.94 -3.19
CA THR A 29 3.16 11.18 -2.41
C THR A 29 2.44 11.02 -1.07
N GLU A 30 2.64 11.94 -0.12
CA GLU A 30 1.92 11.89 1.17
C GLU A 30 0.41 11.98 1.00
N GLU A 31 -0.07 12.76 0.03
CA GLU A 31 -1.50 12.86 -0.29
C GLU A 31 -2.06 11.54 -0.84
N GLU A 32 -1.33 10.87 -1.72
CA GLU A 32 -1.75 9.56 -2.25
C GLU A 32 -1.72 8.49 -1.16
N LYS A 33 -0.72 8.52 -0.27
CA LYS A 33 -0.70 7.64 0.90
C LYS A 33 -1.90 7.86 1.81
N MET A 34 -2.32 9.11 2.04
CA MET A 34 -3.53 9.42 2.81
C MET A 34 -4.78 8.86 2.14
N ARG A 35 -4.95 9.08 0.83
CA ARG A 35 -6.08 8.51 0.07
C ARG A 35 -6.11 6.98 0.14
N LEU A 36 -4.96 6.32 0.03
CA LEU A 36 -4.84 4.87 0.14
C LEU A 36 -5.11 4.38 1.57
N SER A 37 -4.67 5.13 2.58
CA SER A 37 -4.93 4.88 4.00
C SER A 37 -6.44 4.90 4.27
N GLU A 38 -7.16 5.92 3.81
CA GLU A 38 -8.61 6.04 3.93
C GLU A 38 -9.33 4.89 3.20
N ALA A 39 -8.93 4.57 1.97
CA ALA A 39 -9.57 3.52 1.18
C ALA A 39 -9.35 2.10 1.73
N THR A 40 -8.22 1.86 2.40
CA THR A 40 -7.84 0.52 2.89
C THR A 40 -7.96 0.35 4.40
N GLN A 41 -8.23 1.43 5.13
CA GLN A 41 -8.23 1.49 6.60
C GLN A 41 -6.90 1.02 7.21
N LEU A 42 -5.79 1.23 6.50
CA LEU A 42 -4.44 0.97 6.97
C LEU A 42 -3.78 2.26 7.42
N SER A 43 -2.99 2.22 8.49
CA SER A 43 -2.17 3.36 8.88
C SER A 43 -1.18 3.76 7.77
N MET A 44 -0.81 5.04 7.72
CA MET A 44 0.23 5.59 6.83
C MET A 44 1.54 4.80 6.87
N ASN A 45 1.93 4.30 8.06
CA ASN A 45 3.12 3.46 8.21
C ASN A 45 2.95 2.08 7.55
N GLN A 46 1.77 1.46 7.63
CA GLN A 46 1.49 0.20 6.92
C GLN A 46 1.50 0.40 5.41
N ILE A 47 0.92 1.50 4.90
CA ILE A 47 0.97 1.88 3.48
C ILE A 47 2.41 2.03 3.02
N SER A 48 3.21 2.83 3.74
CA SER A 48 4.62 3.08 3.40
C SER A 48 5.44 1.78 3.38
N ASN A 49 5.30 0.94 4.42
CA ASN A 49 5.98 -0.34 4.47
C ASN A 49 5.54 -1.31 3.37
N TRP A 50 4.26 -1.28 2.99
CA TRP A 50 3.76 -2.12 1.91
C TRP A 50 4.41 -1.71 0.58
N PHE A 51 4.44 -0.42 0.24
CA PHE A 51 5.05 0.05 -1.01
C PHE A 51 6.56 -0.19 -1.07
N ILE A 52 7.28 -0.05 0.03
CA ILE A 52 8.71 -0.40 0.11
C ILE A 52 8.91 -1.89 -0.25
N ASN A 53 8.09 -2.78 0.32
CA ASN A 53 8.21 -4.21 0.06
C ASN A 53 7.67 -4.63 -1.31
N ALA A 54 6.61 -3.98 -1.79
CA ALA A 54 5.99 -4.29 -3.07
C ALA A 54 6.88 -3.92 -4.25
N ARG A 55 7.63 -2.82 -4.16
CA ARG A 55 8.57 -2.39 -5.21
C ARG A 55 9.89 -3.19 -5.23
N ARG A 56 10.23 -3.86 -4.12
CA ARG A 56 11.40 -4.76 -4.03
C ARG A 56 11.12 -6.15 -4.61
N ARG A 57 9.85 -6.47 -4.87
CA ARG A 57 9.40 -7.74 -5.44
C ARG A 57 9.19 -7.58 -6.93
#